data_AF-A0A0K1RXJ3-F1
#
_entry.id   AF-A0A0K1RXJ3-F1
#
_cell.length_a   1.000
_cell.length_b   1.000
_cell.length_c   1.000
_cell.angle_alpha   90.00
_cell.angle_beta   90.00
_cell.angle_gamma   90.00
#
_symmetry.space_group_name_H-M   'P 1'
#
loop_
_entity.id
_entity.type
_entity.pdbx_description
1 polymer ?
#
loop_
_entity_poly.entity_id
_entity_poly.type
_entity_poly.pdbx_seq_one_letter_code
_entity_poly.pdbx_strand_id
1 'polypeptide(L)'
;MLVAGATLAILTPFQAAQAILGTGTVTGHFDNAITLPDSVYTGNGTDTIEWGTPVDGSFTNQLSFIPSDFTDQPKGQDFVAGRLYYRNGTIFLGTQIDGVDLIINTTSSDPDFTQTLPLKITIVNTPNVADPIASADFIYFTDFPNRGSFRVLEGEETYVEVITQFNSLDLVGFGAVGDPSKGFLSPSTGPDPFPAVPEPSSILGLLALGLLGMGSVFNKQRK
;
A
#
# COMPACT_ATOMS: atom_id res chain seq x y z
N MET A 1 48.67 2.77 51.07
CA MET A 1 48.57 1.81 49.95
C MET A 1 47.11 1.64 49.61
N LEU A 2 46.63 2.25 48.53
CA LEU A 2 45.30 1.98 47.98
C LEU A 2 45.45 0.88 46.92
N VAL A 3 44.77 -0.25 47.11
CA VAL A 3 44.69 -1.31 46.11
C VAL A 3 43.48 -1.01 45.22
N ALA A 4 43.74 -0.63 43.96
CA ALA A 4 42.71 -0.46 42.96
C ALA A 4 42.27 -1.83 42.43
N GLY A 5 41.02 -2.21 42.69
CA GLY A 5 40.39 -3.38 42.09
C GLY A 5 39.96 -3.08 40.66
N ALA A 6 40.60 -3.73 39.68
CA ALA A 6 40.15 -3.71 38.30
C ALA A 6 39.09 -4.81 38.11
N THR A 7 37.84 -4.41 37.91
CA THR A 7 36.74 -5.33 37.56
C THR A 7 36.89 -5.70 36.08
N LEU A 8 37.13 -6.98 35.80
CA LEU A 8 37.19 -7.53 34.45
C LEU A 8 35.75 -7.75 33.93
N ALA A 9 35.30 -6.92 33.00
CA ALA A 9 34.02 -7.11 32.32
C ALA A 9 34.15 -8.25 31.28
N ILE A 10 33.50 -9.38 31.53
CA ILE A 10 33.38 -10.47 30.56
C ILE A 10 32.31 -10.07 29.56
N LEU A 11 32.73 -9.65 28.37
CA LEU A 11 31.85 -9.47 27.21
C LEU A 11 31.47 -10.86 26.69
N THR A 12 30.27 -11.34 27.01
CA THR A 12 29.68 -12.48 26.31
C THR A 12 29.47 -12.07 24.85
N PRO A 13 29.97 -12.82 23.85
CA PRO A 13 29.67 -12.53 22.47
C PRO A 13 28.16 -12.67 22.26
N PHE A 14 27.51 -11.59 21.80
CA PHE A 14 26.16 -11.66 21.27
C PHE A 14 26.21 -12.53 20.02
N GLN A 15 25.66 -13.74 20.10
CA GLN A 15 25.45 -14.57 18.93
C GLN A 15 24.20 -14.05 18.22
N ALA A 16 24.38 -13.36 17.10
CA ALA A 16 23.26 -12.95 16.27
C ALA A 16 22.47 -14.19 15.86
N ALA A 17 21.16 -14.21 16.09
CA ALA A 17 20.30 -15.26 15.57
C ALA A 17 20.44 -15.30 14.05
N GLN A 18 20.70 -16.48 13.49
CA GLN A 18 20.74 -16.64 12.04
C GLN A 18 19.33 -16.38 11.49
N ALA A 19 19.24 -15.53 10.48
CA ALA A 19 17.96 -15.29 9.81
C ALA A 19 17.52 -16.59 9.12
N ILE A 20 16.25 -16.96 9.32
CA ILE A 20 15.62 -18.03 8.54
C ILE A 20 15.41 -17.46 7.13
N LEU A 21 15.98 -18.13 6.13
CA LEU A 21 15.91 -17.73 4.72
C LEU A 21 15.04 -18.72 3.95
N GLY A 22 14.17 -18.20 3.09
CA GLY A 22 13.28 -19.00 2.25
C GLY A 22 13.47 -18.71 0.78
N THR A 23 13.26 -19.75 -0.04
CA THR A 23 13.21 -19.65 -1.51
C THR A 23 11.95 -20.33 -1.98
N GLY A 24 11.23 -19.71 -2.91
CA GLY A 24 9.93 -20.20 -3.32
C GLY A 24 9.34 -19.43 -4.48
N THR A 25 8.14 -19.83 -4.86
CA THR A 25 7.40 -19.24 -5.97
C THR A 25 6.19 -18.47 -5.49
N VAL A 26 5.77 -17.47 -6.28
CA VAL A 26 4.56 -16.71 -6.06
C VAL A 26 3.59 -16.93 -7.23
N THR A 27 2.30 -17.07 -6.91
CA THR A 27 1.22 -17.03 -7.89
C THR A 27 0.12 -16.09 -7.40
N GLY A 28 -0.72 -15.61 -8.32
CA GLY A 28 -1.87 -14.79 -7.98
C GLY A 28 -3.01 -15.01 -8.95
N HIS A 29 -4.24 -14.88 -8.47
CA HIS A 29 -5.44 -14.86 -9.30
C HIS A 29 -6.51 -13.95 -8.69
N PHE A 30 -7.41 -13.50 -9.54
CA PHE A 30 -8.56 -12.68 -9.18
C PHE A 30 -9.81 -13.55 -9.03
N ASP A 31 -10.61 -13.30 -7.99
CA ASP A 31 -11.91 -13.97 -7.78
C ASP A 31 -12.91 -12.99 -7.12
N ASN A 32 -14.16 -13.41 -6.98
CA ASN A 32 -15.20 -12.70 -6.23
C ASN A 32 -15.39 -11.23 -6.67
N ALA A 33 -15.46 -10.98 -7.99
CA ALA A 33 -15.76 -9.64 -8.50
C ALA A 33 -17.07 -9.08 -7.89
N ILE A 34 -17.02 -7.84 -7.41
CA ILE A 34 -18.17 -7.10 -6.87
C ILE A 34 -18.84 -6.37 -8.02
N THR A 35 -20.04 -6.80 -8.38
CA THR A 35 -20.74 -6.37 -9.60
C THR A 35 -22.00 -5.57 -9.31
N LEU A 36 -22.32 -4.67 -10.23
CA LEU A 36 -23.63 -4.08 -10.44
C LEU A 36 -24.47 -4.98 -11.39
N PRO A 37 -25.79 -4.77 -11.51
CA PRO A 37 -26.64 -5.59 -12.37
C PRO A 37 -26.19 -5.69 -13.82
N ASP A 38 -25.58 -4.63 -14.36
CA ASP A 38 -25.15 -4.53 -15.76
C ASP A 38 -23.62 -4.60 -15.93
N SER A 39 -22.88 -5.03 -14.90
CA SER A 39 -21.43 -5.20 -14.98
C SER A 39 -21.03 -6.15 -16.10
N VAL A 40 -20.03 -5.75 -16.88
CA VAL A 40 -19.44 -6.58 -17.93
C VAL A 40 -18.01 -6.88 -17.51
N TYR A 41 -17.66 -8.15 -17.28
CA TYR A 41 -16.31 -8.54 -16.89
C TYR A 41 -15.97 -9.97 -17.30
N THR A 42 -14.67 -10.26 -17.39
CA THR A 42 -14.13 -11.60 -17.65
C THR A 42 -12.83 -11.82 -16.88
N GLY A 43 -12.36 -13.06 -16.77
CA GLY A 43 -11.06 -13.38 -16.16
C GLY A 43 -11.12 -13.84 -14.70
N ASN A 44 -12.31 -14.11 -14.16
CA ASN A 44 -12.46 -14.69 -12.82
C ASN A 44 -11.73 -16.05 -12.72
N GLY A 45 -10.96 -16.24 -11.66
CA GLY A 45 -10.09 -17.39 -11.45
C GLY A 45 -8.74 -17.34 -12.20
N THR A 46 -8.42 -16.23 -12.86
CA THR A 46 -7.15 -16.07 -13.62
C THR A 46 -6.29 -14.94 -13.05
N ASP A 47 -5.06 -14.79 -13.55
CA ASP A 47 -4.15 -13.71 -13.15
C ASP A 47 -4.53 -12.33 -13.68
N THR A 48 -5.59 -12.25 -14.48
CA THR A 48 -6.03 -11.02 -15.16
C THR A 48 -7.55 -10.92 -15.13
N ILE A 49 -8.08 -9.78 -14.73
CA ILE A 49 -9.51 -9.46 -14.80
C ILE A 49 -9.70 -8.22 -15.68
N GLU A 50 -10.63 -8.30 -16.63
CA GLU A 50 -11.03 -7.18 -17.48
C GLU A 50 -12.49 -6.82 -17.24
N TRP A 51 -12.81 -5.51 -17.27
CA TRP A 51 -14.18 -5.05 -17.08
C TRP A 51 -14.55 -3.81 -17.91
N GLY A 52 -15.85 -3.58 -17.95
CA GLY A 52 -16.49 -2.46 -18.64
C GLY A 52 -16.73 -2.71 -20.12
N THR A 53 -17.70 -1.98 -20.67
CA THR A 53 -17.84 -1.83 -22.12
C THR A 53 -17.15 -0.53 -22.53
N PRO A 54 -16.11 -0.57 -23.37
CA PRO A 54 -15.37 0.64 -23.73
C PRO A 54 -16.22 1.57 -24.59
N VAL A 55 -16.03 2.87 -24.43
CA VAL A 55 -16.52 3.87 -25.40
C VAL A 55 -15.64 3.84 -26.66
N ASP A 56 -16.15 4.40 -27.76
CA ASP A 56 -15.42 4.45 -29.03
C ASP A 56 -14.03 5.11 -28.87
N GLY A 57 -13.00 4.41 -29.33
CA GLY A 57 -11.60 4.87 -29.24
C GLY A 57 -10.92 4.61 -27.90
N SER A 58 -11.57 3.90 -26.98
CA SER A 58 -11.02 3.49 -25.69
C SER A 58 -10.88 1.96 -25.57
N PHE A 59 -10.57 1.47 -24.38
CA PHE A 59 -10.38 0.05 -24.08
C PHE A 59 -11.00 -0.33 -22.73
N THR A 60 -11.16 -1.63 -22.50
CA THR A 60 -11.62 -2.17 -21.22
C THR A 60 -10.60 -1.89 -20.11
N ASN A 61 -11.12 -1.67 -18.92
CA ASN A 61 -10.29 -1.59 -17.73
C ASN A 61 -9.76 -2.98 -17.41
N GLN A 62 -8.55 -3.06 -16.87
CA GLN A 62 -7.90 -4.33 -16.58
C GLN A 62 -7.02 -4.25 -15.33
N LEU A 63 -7.08 -5.27 -14.48
CA LEU A 63 -6.06 -5.58 -13.50
C LEU A 63 -5.37 -6.88 -13.90
N SER A 64 -4.03 -6.91 -13.82
CA SER A 64 -3.25 -8.13 -14.01
C SER A 64 -2.18 -8.24 -12.93
N PHE A 65 -1.97 -9.44 -12.40
CA PHE A 65 -0.94 -9.69 -11.38
C PHE A 65 0.21 -10.50 -11.96
N ILE A 66 1.39 -9.87 -12.02
CA ILE A 66 2.62 -10.53 -12.47
C ILE A 66 3.43 -10.90 -11.22
N PRO A 67 3.53 -12.18 -10.85
CA PRO A 67 4.22 -12.60 -9.64
C PRO A 67 5.73 -12.34 -9.73
N SER A 68 6.35 -12.20 -8.55
CA SER A 68 7.80 -12.18 -8.40
C SER A 68 8.20 -13.25 -7.40
N ASP A 69 8.87 -14.29 -7.89
CA ASP A 69 9.46 -15.33 -7.05
C ASP A 69 10.53 -14.75 -6.12
N PHE A 70 10.79 -15.45 -5.01
CA PHE A 70 11.72 -14.99 -3.99
C PHE A 70 12.83 -16.01 -3.76
N THR A 71 14.04 -15.52 -3.47
CA THR A 71 15.23 -16.35 -3.22
C THR A 71 15.97 -15.79 -2.03
N ASP A 72 16.37 -16.68 -1.10
CA ASP A 72 17.07 -16.33 0.14
C ASP A 72 16.36 -15.21 0.94
N GLN A 73 15.03 -15.16 0.89
CA GLN A 73 14.22 -14.14 1.53
C GLN A 73 14.26 -14.32 3.05
N PRO A 74 14.74 -13.32 3.82
CA PRO A 74 14.71 -13.40 5.26
C PRO A 74 13.27 -13.31 5.79
N LYS A 75 12.94 -14.19 6.73
CA LYS A 75 11.69 -14.12 7.47
C LYS A 75 11.58 -12.78 8.21
N GLY A 76 10.41 -12.13 8.13
CA GLY A 76 10.16 -10.81 8.72
C GLY A 76 10.76 -9.63 7.97
N GLN A 77 11.29 -9.85 6.75
CA GLN A 77 11.66 -8.75 5.86
C GLN A 77 10.65 -8.60 4.73
N ASP A 78 10.46 -7.34 4.33
CA ASP A 78 9.60 -6.97 3.22
C ASP A 78 10.17 -7.51 1.90
N PHE A 79 9.27 -7.92 1.01
CA PHE A 79 9.61 -8.29 -0.35
C PHE A 79 8.47 -7.96 -1.31
N VAL A 80 8.81 -7.82 -2.58
CA VAL A 80 7.84 -7.62 -3.65
C VAL A 80 7.25 -8.97 -4.02
N ALA A 81 5.98 -9.20 -3.69
CA ALA A 81 5.27 -10.42 -4.08
C ALA A 81 4.96 -10.44 -5.58
N GLY A 82 4.84 -9.27 -6.19
CA GLY A 82 4.58 -9.12 -7.60
C GLY A 82 4.23 -7.69 -7.97
N ARG A 83 3.86 -7.51 -9.22
CA ARG A 83 3.41 -6.23 -9.78
C ARG A 83 1.94 -6.34 -10.13
N LEU A 84 1.15 -5.40 -9.62
CA LEU A 84 -0.25 -5.23 -9.97
C LEU A 84 -0.33 -4.19 -11.08
N TYR A 85 -0.57 -4.66 -12.29
CA TYR A 85 -0.80 -3.85 -13.47
C TYR A 85 -2.23 -3.31 -13.45
N TYR A 86 -2.40 -2.04 -13.82
CA TYR A 86 -3.70 -1.43 -14.03
C TYR A 86 -3.67 -0.66 -15.36
N ARG A 87 -4.55 -1.07 -16.27
CA ARG A 87 -4.92 -0.33 -17.47
C ARG A 87 -6.26 0.38 -17.24
N ASN A 88 -6.24 1.71 -17.29
CA ASN A 88 -7.42 2.55 -17.06
C ASN A 88 -7.92 3.14 -18.39
N GLY A 89 -9.09 2.68 -18.82
CA GLY A 89 -9.78 3.12 -20.02
C GLY A 89 -11.13 3.74 -19.69
N THR A 90 -11.76 4.27 -20.73
CA THR A 90 -13.06 4.92 -20.64
C THR A 90 -14.16 3.92 -20.98
N ILE A 91 -15.04 3.66 -20.01
CA ILE A 91 -16.12 2.69 -20.14
C ILE A 91 -17.50 3.33 -19.95
N PHE A 92 -18.55 2.69 -20.47
CA PHE A 92 -19.91 3.13 -20.24
C PHE A 92 -20.31 2.94 -18.77
N LEU A 93 -20.90 3.98 -18.16
CA LEU A 93 -21.41 3.92 -16.80
C LEU A 93 -22.43 2.78 -16.64
N GLY A 94 -22.31 2.03 -15.55
CA GLY A 94 -23.11 0.85 -15.24
C GLY A 94 -22.45 -0.47 -15.63
N THR A 95 -21.42 -0.43 -16.49
CA THR A 95 -20.72 -1.64 -16.97
C THR A 95 -19.50 -2.01 -16.13
N GLN A 96 -19.11 -1.17 -15.17
CA GLN A 96 -17.97 -1.36 -14.29
C GLN A 96 -18.16 -2.45 -13.24
N ILE A 97 -17.07 -2.84 -12.57
CA ILE A 97 -17.10 -3.55 -11.28
C ILE A 97 -16.61 -2.61 -10.16
N ASP A 98 -17.05 -2.86 -8.93
CA ASP A 98 -16.72 -2.04 -7.75
C ASP A 98 -15.57 -2.62 -6.91
N GLY A 99 -15.14 -3.85 -7.23
CA GLY A 99 -14.05 -4.51 -6.52
C GLY A 99 -13.82 -5.94 -6.98
N VAL A 100 -12.75 -6.54 -6.48
CA VAL A 100 -12.35 -7.92 -6.75
C VAL A 100 -11.40 -8.39 -5.65
N ASP A 101 -11.33 -9.70 -5.40
CA ASP A 101 -10.32 -10.27 -4.52
C ASP A 101 -9.09 -10.67 -5.34
N LEU A 102 -7.89 -10.28 -4.89
CA LEU A 102 -6.61 -10.82 -5.37
C LEU A 102 -6.10 -11.84 -4.35
N ILE A 103 -5.98 -13.09 -4.75
CA ILE A 103 -5.48 -14.17 -3.90
C ILE A 103 -4.04 -14.49 -4.30
N ILE A 104 -3.09 -14.07 -3.48
CA ILE A 104 -1.66 -14.36 -3.67
C ILE A 104 -1.31 -15.64 -2.90
N ASN A 105 -0.68 -16.59 -3.58
CA ASN A 105 -0.16 -17.81 -2.96
C ASN A 105 1.36 -17.86 -3.09
N THR A 106 2.00 -18.32 -2.03
CA THR A 106 3.44 -18.58 -2.02
C THR A 106 3.66 -20.06 -1.72
N THR A 107 4.64 -20.67 -2.38
CA THR A 107 5.02 -22.06 -2.11
C THR A 107 6.52 -22.19 -1.97
N SER A 108 6.94 -22.91 -0.94
CA SER A 108 8.35 -23.17 -0.65
C SER A 108 8.50 -24.58 -0.07
N SER A 109 9.72 -25.13 -0.13
CA SER A 109 10.06 -26.34 0.63
C SER A 109 10.02 -26.11 2.14
N ASP A 110 10.18 -24.86 2.58
CA ASP A 110 10.00 -24.47 3.98
C ASP A 110 8.53 -24.02 4.19
N PRO A 111 7.76 -24.69 5.08
CA PRO A 111 6.36 -24.35 5.33
C PRO A 111 6.17 -22.93 5.88
N ASP A 112 7.19 -22.33 6.52
CA ASP A 112 7.13 -20.96 7.02
C ASP A 112 7.01 -19.90 5.89
N PHE A 113 7.31 -20.30 4.64
CA PHE A 113 7.20 -19.47 3.43
C PHE A 113 6.09 -19.95 2.49
N THR A 114 5.21 -20.84 2.97
CA THR A 114 4.02 -21.30 2.24
C THR A 114 2.77 -20.69 2.87
N GLN A 115 2.24 -19.64 2.25
CA GLN A 115 1.08 -18.87 2.73
C GLN A 115 0.15 -18.46 1.59
N THR A 116 -1.12 -18.26 1.95
CA THR A 116 -2.16 -17.64 1.11
C THR A 116 -2.53 -16.29 1.71
N LEU A 117 -2.51 -15.25 0.89
CA LEU A 117 -2.85 -13.88 1.24
C LEU A 117 -4.03 -13.41 0.36
N PRO A 118 -5.27 -13.46 0.85
CA PRO A 118 -6.41 -12.86 0.16
C PRO A 118 -6.41 -11.34 0.39
N LEU A 119 -6.47 -10.57 -0.68
CA LEU A 119 -6.52 -9.11 -0.66
C LEU A 119 -7.79 -8.63 -1.36
N LYS A 120 -8.69 -8.02 -0.59
CA LYS A 120 -9.87 -7.36 -1.17
C LYS A 120 -9.45 -6.04 -1.79
N ILE A 121 -9.73 -5.85 -3.07
CA ILE A 121 -9.44 -4.62 -3.79
C ILE A 121 -10.77 -3.92 -4.04
N THR A 122 -10.89 -2.67 -3.59
CA THR A 122 -11.94 -1.76 -4.04
C THR A 122 -11.46 -1.07 -5.32
N ILE A 123 -12.34 -1.00 -6.32
CA ILE A 123 -12.11 -0.31 -7.59
C ILE A 123 -13.03 0.90 -7.62
N VAL A 124 -12.45 2.08 -7.82
CA VAL A 124 -13.19 3.33 -7.93
C VAL A 124 -13.00 3.88 -9.33
N ASN A 125 -14.10 3.91 -10.07
CA ASN A 125 -14.18 4.52 -11.40
C ASN A 125 -14.65 5.97 -11.20
N THR A 126 -13.91 6.92 -11.71
CA THR A 126 -14.08 8.36 -11.48
C THR A 126 -14.75 9.04 -12.66
N PRO A 127 -15.51 10.13 -12.43
CA PRO A 127 -15.99 10.95 -13.54
C PRO A 127 -14.83 11.64 -14.26
N ASN A 128 -14.74 11.46 -15.58
CA ASN A 128 -13.78 12.17 -16.41
C ASN A 128 -14.08 13.68 -16.46
N VAL A 129 -13.17 14.49 -15.94
CA VAL A 129 -13.22 15.95 -15.87
C VAL A 129 -11.98 16.58 -16.49
N ALA A 130 -11.89 17.91 -16.50
CA ALA A 130 -10.75 18.61 -17.12
C ALA A 130 -9.41 18.38 -16.40
N ASP A 131 -9.44 18.07 -15.11
CA ASP A 131 -8.24 17.74 -14.34
C ASP A 131 -7.91 16.24 -14.49
N PRO A 132 -6.77 15.87 -15.11
CA PRO A 132 -6.40 14.48 -15.30
C PRO A 132 -6.14 13.74 -13.98
N ILE A 133 -5.71 14.43 -12.93
CA ILE A 133 -5.46 13.83 -11.62
C ILE A 133 -6.78 13.48 -10.91
N ALA A 134 -7.80 14.34 -11.06
CA ALA A 134 -9.14 14.09 -10.52
C ALA A 134 -9.92 13.04 -11.33
N SER A 135 -9.54 12.81 -12.58
CA SER A 135 -10.11 11.82 -13.49
C SER A 135 -9.40 10.47 -13.43
N ALA A 136 -8.41 10.31 -12.55
CA ALA A 136 -7.67 9.07 -12.43
C ALA A 136 -8.49 8.05 -11.65
N ASP A 137 -8.78 6.92 -12.29
CA ASP A 137 -9.36 5.78 -11.59
C ASP A 137 -8.34 5.15 -10.66
N PHE A 138 -8.84 4.54 -9.60
CA PHE A 138 -7.95 4.06 -8.57
C PHE A 138 -8.45 2.80 -7.88
N ILE A 139 -7.48 2.11 -7.31
CA ILE A 139 -7.70 0.95 -6.47
C ILE A 139 -7.10 1.17 -5.10
N TYR A 140 -7.66 0.49 -4.11
CA TYR A 140 -7.04 0.37 -2.80
C TYR A 140 -7.41 -0.96 -2.16
N PHE A 141 -6.61 -1.39 -1.20
CA PHE A 141 -6.91 -2.60 -0.43
C PHE A 141 -7.97 -2.28 0.61
N THR A 142 -9.15 -2.88 0.49
CA THR A 142 -10.36 -2.56 1.26
C THR A 142 -10.13 -2.68 2.76
N ASP A 143 -9.44 -3.74 3.18
CA ASP A 143 -9.16 -4.02 4.58
C ASP A 143 -7.94 -3.21 5.11
N PHE A 144 -7.23 -2.50 4.24
CA PHE A 144 -6.04 -1.71 4.56
C PHE A 144 -6.07 -0.30 3.93
N PRO A 145 -7.10 0.52 4.20
CA PRO A 145 -7.27 1.83 3.55
C PRO A 145 -6.16 2.83 3.94
N ASN A 146 -5.48 2.60 5.06
CA ASN A 146 -4.32 3.39 5.49
C ASN A 146 -3.07 3.19 4.62
N ARG A 147 -3.09 2.24 3.68
CA ARG A 147 -2.03 2.06 2.66
C ARG A 147 -2.21 2.99 1.47
N GLY A 148 -3.27 3.78 1.46
CA GLY A 148 -3.58 4.69 0.37
C GLY A 148 -4.15 3.97 -0.85
N SER A 149 -4.07 4.63 -1.99
CA SER A 149 -4.55 4.14 -3.27
C SER A 149 -3.46 4.19 -4.33
N PHE A 150 -3.57 3.30 -5.30
CA PHE A 150 -2.85 3.37 -6.56
C PHE A 150 -3.81 3.89 -7.64
N ARG A 151 -3.43 4.99 -8.29
CA ARG A 151 -4.25 5.71 -9.26
C ARG A 151 -3.58 5.69 -10.62
N VAL A 152 -4.37 5.50 -11.67
CA VAL A 152 -3.89 5.50 -13.06
C VAL A 152 -4.68 6.51 -13.88
N LEU A 153 -3.95 7.34 -14.62
CA LEU A 153 -4.55 8.37 -15.46
C LEU A 153 -5.41 7.75 -16.57
N GLU A 154 -6.40 8.50 -17.01
CA GLU A 154 -7.30 8.06 -18.07
C GLU A 154 -6.58 7.76 -19.38
N GLY A 155 -6.87 6.61 -19.98
CA GLY A 155 -6.24 6.15 -21.22
C GLY A 155 -4.81 5.64 -21.06
N GLU A 156 -4.33 5.53 -19.81
CA GLU A 156 -2.98 5.07 -19.50
C GLU A 156 -2.97 3.68 -18.83
N GLU A 157 -1.77 3.12 -18.77
CA GLU A 157 -1.50 1.85 -18.13
C GLU A 157 -0.13 1.85 -17.47
N THR A 158 -0.06 1.29 -16.27
CA THR A 158 1.17 1.17 -15.48
C THR A 158 0.98 0.12 -14.40
N TYR A 159 2.01 -0.13 -13.59
CA TYR A 159 1.91 -1.06 -12.46
C TYR A 159 2.34 -0.41 -11.16
N VAL A 160 1.95 -1.06 -10.07
CA VAL A 160 2.47 -0.83 -8.73
C VAL A 160 2.99 -2.14 -8.14
N GLU A 161 4.08 -2.09 -7.40
CA GLU A 161 4.55 -3.25 -6.64
C GLU A 161 3.63 -3.55 -5.46
N VAL A 162 3.39 -4.84 -5.19
CA VAL A 162 2.69 -5.31 -4.00
C VAL A 162 3.72 -5.81 -3.00
N ILE A 163 3.91 -5.08 -1.90
CA ILE A 163 4.89 -5.41 -0.87
C ILE A 163 4.22 -6.26 0.21
N THR A 164 4.84 -7.39 0.53
CA THR A 164 4.38 -8.33 1.56
C THR A 164 5.54 -8.74 2.47
N GLN A 165 5.22 -9.45 3.54
CA GLN A 165 6.20 -9.95 4.50
C GLN A 165 5.80 -11.35 4.97
N PHE A 166 6.77 -12.25 5.10
CA PHE A 166 6.57 -13.53 5.78
C PHE A 166 6.68 -13.31 7.29
N ASN A 167 5.82 -13.98 8.10
CA ASN A 167 5.84 -14.05 9.59
C ASN A 167 4.86 -13.14 10.36
N SER A 168 4.09 -12.24 9.72
CA SER A 168 3.14 -11.37 10.46
C SER A 168 1.71 -11.33 9.95
N LEU A 169 1.35 -12.08 8.90
CA LEU A 169 0.20 -11.74 8.06
C LEU A 169 0.32 -10.30 7.50
N ASP A 170 -0.32 -10.13 6.36
CA ASP A 170 -0.76 -8.84 5.85
C ASP A 170 0.30 -7.96 5.20
N LEU A 171 0.15 -7.88 3.87
CA LEU A 171 0.33 -6.68 3.07
C LEU A 171 0.98 -5.49 3.80
N VAL A 172 2.20 -5.19 3.38
CA VAL A 172 2.89 -3.97 3.80
C VAL A 172 2.29 -2.76 3.09
N GLY A 173 1.95 -2.91 1.80
CA GLY A 173 1.26 -1.90 1.00
C GLY A 173 1.77 -1.86 -0.43
N PHE A 174 1.68 -0.69 -1.04
CA PHE A 174 2.19 -0.42 -2.37
C PHE A 174 3.68 -0.03 -2.34
N GLY A 175 4.43 -0.50 -3.33
CA GLY A 175 5.83 -0.15 -3.56
C GLY A 175 6.01 0.82 -4.72
N ALA A 176 7.03 0.59 -5.55
CA ALA A 176 7.32 1.47 -6.68
C ALA A 176 6.21 1.42 -7.73
N VAL A 177 5.94 2.58 -8.33
CA VAL A 177 5.10 2.71 -9.53
C VAL A 177 6.00 2.61 -10.75
N GLY A 178 5.62 1.80 -11.73
CA GLY A 178 6.41 1.55 -12.94
C GLY A 178 6.70 2.81 -13.74
N ASP A 179 5.65 3.52 -14.14
CA ASP A 179 5.73 4.83 -14.78
C ASP A 179 4.97 5.88 -13.96
N PRO A 180 5.68 6.73 -13.19
CA PRO A 180 5.08 7.81 -12.39
C PRO A 180 4.42 8.92 -13.20
N SER A 181 4.61 8.97 -14.52
CA SER A 181 3.91 9.91 -15.40
C SER A 181 2.50 9.43 -15.78
N LYS A 182 2.23 8.14 -15.58
CA LYS A 182 0.97 7.46 -15.95
C LYS A 182 0.13 7.05 -14.75
N GLY A 183 0.75 6.88 -13.59
CA GLY A 183 0.07 6.54 -12.36
C GLY A 183 0.83 7.02 -11.14
N PHE A 184 0.17 7.06 -10.00
CA PHE A 184 0.72 7.60 -8.77
C PHE A 184 0.08 6.98 -7.53
N LEU A 185 0.78 7.10 -6.41
CA LEU A 185 0.24 6.76 -5.09
C LEU A 185 -0.38 7.98 -4.44
N SER A 186 -1.49 7.75 -3.76
CA SER A 186 -2.18 8.77 -2.96
C SER A 186 -2.42 8.22 -1.55
N PRO A 187 -2.25 9.02 -0.48
CA PRO A 187 -2.59 8.59 0.87
C PRO A 187 -4.12 8.48 1.10
N SER A 188 -4.93 8.91 0.14
CA SER A 188 -6.39 8.97 0.22
C SER A 188 -7.04 7.82 -0.55
N THR A 189 -8.12 7.29 -0.01
CA THR A 189 -9.04 6.38 -0.70
C THR A 189 -10.31 7.11 -1.19
N GLY A 190 -10.38 8.43 -1.02
CA GLY A 190 -11.48 9.29 -1.48
C GLY A 190 -11.22 9.93 -2.84
N PRO A 191 -12.18 10.69 -3.38
CA PRO A 191 -12.04 11.33 -4.70
C PRO A 191 -10.91 12.35 -4.73
N ASP A 192 -10.68 13.11 -3.65
CA ASP A 192 -9.52 13.98 -3.52
C ASP A 192 -8.26 13.13 -3.23
N PRO A 193 -7.26 13.11 -4.12
CA PRO A 193 -6.04 12.33 -3.92
C PRO A 193 -5.13 12.95 -2.86
N PHE A 194 -5.23 14.24 -2.57
CA PHE A 194 -4.34 14.92 -1.62
C PHE A 194 -5.16 15.81 -0.69
N PRO A 195 -6.04 15.21 0.16
CA PRO A 195 -6.87 15.97 1.05
C PRO A 195 -6.00 16.77 2.01
N ALA A 196 -6.33 18.06 2.17
CA ALA A 196 -5.64 18.93 3.11
C ALA A 196 -5.77 18.34 4.52
N VAL A 197 -4.63 18.05 5.15
CA VAL A 197 -4.59 17.66 6.56
C VAL A 197 -4.95 18.90 7.39
N PRO A 198 -6.02 18.87 8.22
CA PRO A 198 -6.34 20.00 9.08
C PRO A 198 -5.15 20.30 10.00
N GLU A 199 -4.66 21.54 10.00
CA GLU A 199 -3.65 21.93 10.97
C GLU A 199 -4.19 21.64 12.39
N PRO A 200 -3.46 20.90 13.24
CA PRO A 200 -3.92 20.68 14.59
C PRO A 200 -4.03 22.05 15.27
N SER A 201 -5.23 22.35 15.78
CA SER A 201 -5.59 23.59 16.50
C SER A 201 -4.70 23.89 17.72
N SER A 202 -3.72 23.02 17.99
CA SER A 202 -2.86 22.97 19.17
C SER A 202 -1.58 23.81 19.05
N ILE A 203 -1.12 24.18 17.84
CA ILE A 203 0.16 24.92 17.70
C ILE A 203 0.02 26.37 18.19
N LEU A 204 -1.12 27.03 17.91
CA LEU A 204 -1.42 28.36 18.46
C LEU A 204 -1.75 28.31 19.96
N GLY A 205 -2.36 27.22 20.44
CA GLY A 205 -2.68 27.03 21.87
C GLY A 205 -1.43 26.83 22.75
N LEU A 206 -0.45 26.05 22.28
CA LEU A 206 0.82 25.83 23.01
C LEU A 206 1.72 27.08 23.01
N LEU A 207 1.74 27.88 21.94
CA LEU A 207 2.48 29.15 21.92
C LEU A 207 1.87 30.19 22.88
N ALA A 208 0.54 30.25 22.98
CA ALA A 208 -0.17 31.17 23.88
C ALA A 208 0.07 30.84 25.37
N LEU A 209 0.15 29.56 25.73
CA LEU A 209 0.47 29.13 27.10
C LEU A 209 1.95 29.34 27.46
N GLY A 210 2.87 29.26 26.48
CA GLY A 210 4.30 29.52 26.69
C GLY A 210 4.64 30.98 27.01
N LEU A 211 3.88 31.94 26.49
CA LEU A 211 4.10 33.38 26.73
C LEU A 211 3.50 33.89 28.04
N LEU A 212 2.49 33.20 28.62
CA LEU A 212 1.91 33.57 29.91
C LEU A 212 2.76 33.07 31.11
N GLY A 213 3.68 32.14 30.90
CA GLY A 213 4.53 31.56 31.95
C GLY A 213 5.80 32.34 32.30
N MET A 214 6.21 33.34 31.51
CA MET A 214 7.46 34.10 31.76
C MET A 214 7.25 35.47 32.42
N GLY A 215 6.01 35.86 32.76
CA GLY A 215 5.68 37.19 33.29
C GLY A 215 5.79 37.39 34.80
N SER A 216 6.09 36.38 35.61
CA SER A 216 5.89 36.46 37.09
C SER A 216 7.09 36.09 37.96
N VAL A 217 8.32 36.16 37.46
CA VAL A 217 9.53 36.00 38.29
C VAL A 217 10.45 37.20 38.16
N PHE A 218 10.01 38.37 38.62
CA PHE A 218 10.90 39.39 39.17
C PHE A 218 10.10 40.31 40.11
N ASN A 219 10.09 39.99 41.41
CA ASN A 219 10.30 41.06 42.37
C ASN A 219 11.08 40.58 43.59
N LYS A 220 12.12 41.35 43.86
CA LYS A 220 13.31 41.06 44.66
C LYS A 220 13.02 41.45 46.10
N GLN A 221 13.35 40.58 47.06
CA GLN A 221 13.44 40.98 48.46
C GLN A 221 14.52 42.04 48.67
N ARG A 222 14.21 43.10 49.44
CA ARG A 222 14.96 43.58 50.62
C ARG A 222 14.49 44.97 51.08
N LYS A 223 13.98 45.04 52.32
CA LYS A 223 14.60 45.81 53.40
C LYS A 223 14.32 45.10 54.72
#